data_AF-A0A166GKQ6-F1
#
_entry.id   AF-A0A166GKQ6-F1
#
_cell.length_a   1.000
_cell.length_b   1.000
_cell.length_c   1.000
_cell.angle_alpha   90.00
_cell.angle_beta   90.00
_cell.angle_gamma   90.00
#
_symmetry.space_group_name_H-M   'P 1'
#
loop_
_entity.id
_entity.type
_entity.pdbx_description
1 polymer ?
#
loop_
_entity_poly.entity_id
_entity_poly.type
_entity_poly.pdbx_seq_one_letter_code
_entity_poly.pdbx_strand_id
1 'polypeptide(L)'
;MSELLFQDNTGQQVKFFIQRDVPDYARICADITALGGRVEDKIPRSGFVLIAPGSEEGNRLIECWNKPEERPDRFFVPFTYVQACRAEGRLLRQIFLVAHRRLKFYIHPDIANVHTRDIIRSQIIHSGGDPDAGELETDVIIADHGNPEVFNHLVKVNNGFQNHVETFQWIKKCIDTGEVDFTPLVYKNPGGRRAGEERTPFTTEDEHHLCQWIAEKIPYKTTGGRTGNKLYQQLVDKADEPGFAWVKRHTWQSWRERYKKNPDKMDPLIARIVDERKPAIGEVGQYGFSRKAEPAPRKRSGGKRKASTPLEGGEGATDAERIAAALAGHMPLPPGMPPPFPPGYMPGQMPPPPFAFHPPPHMPPPPPPEGIPGMGGGPMDHIPPPSQPLSQPEAGPSGEGESQWPIREGSGPQPGWAKRKAEDDEEGGAEPKRQRVDEQTGDPAITEIAEECRFTVKEVQEYFDKKASGDLEKTRKRFKKMREHLDSLKLEDDD
;
A
#
# COMPACT_ATOMS: atom_id res chain seq x y z
N MET A 1 -26.98 -37.38 -1.02
CA MET A 1 -26.50 -37.46 -2.41
C MET A 1 -25.13 -36.80 -2.41
N SER A 2 -24.06 -37.53 -2.70
CA SER A 2 -22.72 -36.95 -2.75
C SER A 2 -22.64 -36.04 -3.98
N GLU A 3 -22.32 -34.78 -3.77
CA GLU A 3 -22.20 -33.80 -4.84
C GLU A 3 -20.99 -34.16 -5.72
N LEU A 4 -21.21 -34.29 -7.03
CA LEU A 4 -20.17 -34.69 -7.99
C LEU A 4 -19.34 -33.45 -8.35
N LEU A 5 -18.28 -33.20 -7.58
CA LEU A 5 -17.42 -32.01 -7.74
C LEU A 5 -16.71 -31.92 -9.09
N PHE A 6 -16.35 -33.06 -9.69
CA PHE A 6 -15.50 -33.12 -10.89
C PHE A 6 -16.30 -33.38 -12.16
N GLN A 7 -17.42 -32.66 -12.27
CA GLN A 7 -18.20 -32.56 -13.50
C GLN A 7 -18.20 -31.12 -14.01
N ASP A 8 -18.16 -30.95 -15.32
CA ASP A 8 -18.34 -29.63 -15.92
C ASP A 8 -19.82 -29.22 -15.93
N ASN A 9 -20.09 -28.00 -16.40
CA ASN A 9 -21.45 -27.46 -16.50
C ASN A 9 -22.37 -28.26 -17.45
N THR A 10 -21.81 -29.19 -18.24
CA THR A 10 -22.55 -30.09 -19.15
C THR A 10 -22.76 -31.48 -18.56
N GLY A 11 -22.27 -31.73 -17.33
CA GLY A 11 -22.31 -33.04 -16.67
C GLY A 11 -21.25 -34.01 -17.18
N GLN A 12 -20.29 -33.57 -18.01
CA GLN A 12 -19.18 -34.42 -18.43
C GLN A 12 -18.13 -34.49 -17.33
N GLN A 13 -17.52 -35.67 -17.19
CA GLN A 13 -16.47 -35.91 -16.20
C GLN A 13 -15.20 -35.14 -16.58
N VAL A 14 -14.65 -34.41 -15.61
CA VAL A 14 -13.36 -33.72 -15.75
C VAL A 14 -12.25 -34.78 -15.83
N LYS A 15 -11.33 -34.61 -16.78
CA LYS A 15 -10.22 -35.54 -17.02
C LYS A 15 -9.01 -35.17 -16.18
N PHE A 16 -8.39 -36.19 -15.59
CA PHE A 16 -7.18 -36.07 -14.79
C PHE A 16 -6.11 -37.01 -15.33
N PHE A 17 -4.87 -36.54 -15.38
CA PHE A 17 -3.68 -37.38 -15.47
C PHE A 17 -2.87 -37.23 -14.19
N ILE A 18 -2.36 -38.33 -13.67
CA ILE A 18 -1.58 -38.34 -12.43
C ILE A 18 -0.16 -38.81 -12.76
N GLN A 19 0.82 -37.99 -12.40
CA GLN A 19 2.23 -38.35 -12.47
C GLN A 19 2.50 -39.64 -11.64
N ARG A 20 3.30 -40.56 -12.18
CA ARG A 20 3.45 -41.94 -11.66
C ARG A 20 4.09 -42.02 -10.26
N ASP A 21 5.00 -41.10 -9.96
CA ASP A 21 5.79 -41.05 -8.72
C ASP A 21 5.16 -40.16 -7.64
N VAL A 22 3.90 -39.77 -7.82
CA VAL A 22 3.14 -39.03 -6.80
C VAL A 22 2.81 -39.93 -5.60
N PRO A 23 2.98 -39.45 -4.35
CA PRO A 23 2.58 -40.21 -3.17
C PRO A 23 1.07 -40.45 -3.15
N ASP A 24 0.65 -41.59 -2.61
CA ASP A 24 -0.75 -41.97 -2.47
C ASP A 24 -1.55 -42.04 -3.80
N TYR A 25 -0.90 -42.38 -4.92
CA TYR A 25 -1.51 -42.50 -6.25
C TYR A 25 -2.87 -43.23 -6.23
N ALA A 26 -2.93 -44.41 -5.60
CA ALA A 26 -4.15 -45.22 -5.54
C ALA A 26 -5.31 -44.51 -4.81
N ARG A 27 -5.00 -43.77 -3.73
CA ARG A 27 -5.99 -42.99 -2.99
C ARG A 27 -6.50 -41.83 -3.84
N ILE A 28 -5.61 -41.11 -4.52
CA ILE A 28 -5.96 -39.98 -5.38
C ILE A 28 -6.86 -40.44 -6.53
N CYS A 29 -6.56 -41.57 -7.17
CA CYS A 29 -7.41 -42.18 -8.20
C CYS A 29 -8.83 -42.49 -7.69
N ALA A 30 -8.92 -43.10 -6.50
CA ALA A 30 -10.19 -43.42 -5.87
C ALA A 30 -10.98 -42.14 -5.53
N ASP A 31 -10.32 -41.12 -4.98
CA ASP A 31 -10.94 -39.84 -4.64
C ASP A 31 -11.47 -39.11 -5.89
N ILE A 32 -10.69 -39.05 -6.98
CA ILE A 32 -11.14 -38.44 -8.26
C ILE A 32 -12.38 -39.15 -8.79
N THR A 33 -12.37 -40.49 -8.80
CA THR A 33 -13.48 -41.29 -9.30
C THR A 33 -14.73 -41.13 -8.42
N ALA A 34 -14.56 -41.12 -7.09
CA ALA A 34 -15.64 -40.91 -6.13
C ALA A 34 -16.27 -39.50 -6.23
N LEU A 35 -15.48 -38.49 -6.63
CA LEU A 35 -15.93 -37.12 -6.85
C LEU A 35 -16.46 -36.88 -8.28
N GLY A 36 -16.60 -37.93 -9.10
CA GLY A 36 -17.21 -37.86 -10.43
C GLY A 36 -16.27 -37.50 -11.57
N GLY A 37 -14.95 -37.50 -11.34
CA GLY A 37 -13.93 -37.26 -12.36
C GLY A 37 -13.47 -38.55 -13.04
N ARG A 38 -12.64 -38.40 -14.08
CA ARG A 38 -12.05 -39.51 -14.85
C ARG A 38 -10.54 -39.44 -14.86
N VAL A 39 -9.87 -40.51 -14.46
CA VAL A 39 -8.41 -40.63 -14.57
C VAL A 39 -8.05 -41.26 -15.93
N GLU A 40 -7.10 -40.67 -16.64
CA GLU A 40 -6.62 -41.11 -17.95
C GLU A 40 -5.15 -41.54 -17.85
N ASP A 41 -4.76 -42.60 -18.58
CA ASP A 41 -3.38 -43.07 -18.65
C ASP A 41 -2.45 -42.16 -19.49
N LYS A 42 -3.04 -41.23 -20.23
CA LYS A 42 -2.36 -40.28 -21.11
C LYS A 42 -2.75 -38.86 -20.75
N ILE A 43 -1.82 -37.92 -20.95
CA ILE A 43 -2.04 -36.50 -20.67
C ILE A 43 -3.24 -36.01 -21.50
N PRO A 44 -4.31 -35.52 -20.85
CA PRO A 44 -5.52 -35.14 -21.54
C PRO A 44 -5.32 -33.85 -22.35
N ARG A 45 -6.18 -33.65 -23.36
CA ARG A 45 -6.20 -32.42 -24.17
C ARG A 45 -6.75 -31.22 -23.38
N SER A 46 -7.72 -31.48 -22.50
CA SER A 46 -8.33 -30.54 -21.57
C SER A 46 -8.55 -31.25 -20.23
N GLY A 47 -8.38 -30.54 -19.12
CA GLY A 47 -8.43 -31.08 -17.76
C GLY A 47 -7.16 -30.82 -16.97
N PHE A 48 -6.93 -31.64 -15.95
CA PHE A 48 -5.88 -31.42 -14.95
C PHE A 48 -4.76 -32.47 -15.04
N VAL A 49 -3.53 -32.01 -14.84
CA VAL A 49 -2.32 -32.82 -14.73
C VAL A 49 -1.79 -32.66 -13.31
N LEU A 50 -1.94 -33.70 -12.49
CA LEU A 50 -1.53 -33.74 -11.09
C LEU A 50 -0.05 -34.12 -11.02
N ILE A 51 0.76 -33.21 -10.50
CA ILE A 51 2.23 -33.37 -10.40
C ILE A 51 2.70 -33.31 -8.95
N ALA A 52 3.87 -33.89 -8.68
CA ALA A 52 4.62 -33.65 -7.45
C ALA A 52 5.45 -32.38 -7.60
N PRO A 53 5.16 -31.28 -6.87
CA PRO A 53 5.93 -30.04 -6.97
C PRO A 53 7.43 -30.29 -6.69
N GLY A 54 8.30 -29.74 -7.52
CA GLY A 54 9.76 -29.88 -7.39
C GLY A 54 10.34 -31.22 -7.88
N SER A 55 9.51 -32.19 -8.28
CA SER A 55 10.01 -33.44 -8.87
C SER A 55 10.54 -33.22 -10.30
N GLU A 56 11.59 -33.95 -10.68
CA GLU A 56 12.16 -33.90 -12.03
C GLU A 56 11.13 -34.27 -13.10
N GLU A 57 10.34 -35.31 -12.84
CA GLU A 57 9.28 -35.75 -13.75
C GLU A 57 8.16 -34.70 -13.88
N GLY A 58 7.76 -34.07 -12.77
CA GLY A 58 6.77 -32.98 -12.80
C GLY A 58 7.26 -31.78 -13.63
N ASN A 59 8.52 -31.39 -13.46
CA ASN A 59 9.15 -30.34 -14.25
C ASN A 59 9.23 -30.71 -15.74
N ARG A 60 9.63 -31.95 -16.06
CA ARG A 60 9.64 -32.48 -17.43
C ARG A 60 8.26 -32.44 -18.07
N LEU A 61 7.21 -32.83 -17.33
CA LEU A 61 5.83 -32.79 -17.81
C LEU A 61 5.39 -31.36 -18.11
N ILE A 62 5.70 -30.39 -17.24
CA ILE A 62 5.41 -28.98 -17.49
C ILE A 62 6.15 -28.52 -18.76
N GLU A 63 7.46 -28.72 -18.86
CA GLU A 63 8.26 -28.26 -19.99
C GLU A 63 7.80 -28.85 -21.33
N CYS A 64 7.49 -30.15 -21.36
CA CYS A 64 7.09 -30.84 -22.58
C CYS A 64 5.65 -30.54 -23.02
N TRP A 65 4.75 -30.27 -22.08
CA TRP A 65 3.30 -30.30 -22.34
C TRP A 65 2.54 -29.03 -21.93
N ASN A 66 3.19 -28.05 -21.30
CA ASN A 66 2.62 -26.74 -20.99
C ASN A 66 2.73 -25.82 -22.21
N LYS A 67 1.86 -26.06 -23.19
CA LYS A 67 1.73 -25.25 -24.40
C LYS A 67 0.38 -24.52 -24.38
N PRO A 68 0.29 -23.36 -23.72
CA PRO A 68 -0.99 -22.71 -23.50
C PRO A 68 -1.70 -22.28 -24.79
N GLU A 69 -0.94 -21.90 -25.82
CA GLU A 69 -1.46 -21.53 -27.14
C GLU A 69 -2.15 -22.71 -27.85
N GLU A 70 -1.62 -23.92 -27.69
CA GLU A 70 -2.19 -25.14 -28.30
C GLU A 70 -3.30 -25.75 -27.43
N ARG A 71 -3.23 -25.57 -26.11
CA ARG A 71 -4.01 -26.30 -25.09
C ARG A 71 -4.35 -25.39 -23.89
N PRO A 72 -5.25 -24.40 -24.07
CA PRO A 72 -5.57 -23.43 -23.01
C PRO A 72 -6.28 -24.06 -21.80
N ASP A 73 -7.03 -25.15 -22.02
CA ASP A 73 -7.82 -25.83 -20.97
C ASP A 73 -7.05 -26.96 -20.27
N ARG A 74 -5.72 -26.98 -20.37
CA ARG A 74 -4.85 -27.94 -19.66
C ARG A 74 -4.17 -27.25 -18.51
N PHE A 75 -4.39 -27.75 -17.30
CA PHE A 75 -3.85 -27.15 -16.08
C PHE A 75 -2.91 -28.11 -15.34
N PHE A 76 -1.72 -27.63 -14.99
CA PHE A 76 -0.77 -28.36 -14.15
C PHE A 76 -0.94 -27.92 -12.70
N VAL A 77 -1.33 -28.85 -11.83
CA VAL A 77 -1.68 -28.59 -10.44
C VAL A 77 -0.97 -29.59 -9.52
N PRO A 78 -0.68 -29.25 -8.26
CA PRO A 78 -0.05 -30.19 -7.33
C PRO A 78 -0.99 -31.35 -7.03
N PHE A 79 -0.45 -32.51 -6.69
CA PHE A 79 -1.25 -33.70 -6.34
C PHE A 79 -2.23 -33.47 -5.16
N THR A 80 -1.96 -32.50 -4.30
CA THR A 80 -2.84 -32.08 -3.19
C THR A 80 -4.09 -31.34 -3.64
N TYR A 81 -4.19 -30.94 -4.91
CA TYR A 81 -5.31 -30.20 -5.48
C TYR A 81 -6.67 -30.91 -5.32
N VAL A 82 -6.70 -32.24 -5.43
CA VAL A 82 -7.92 -33.04 -5.25
C VAL A 82 -8.48 -32.88 -3.82
N GLN A 83 -7.59 -32.90 -2.83
CA GLN A 83 -7.98 -32.70 -1.42
C GLN A 83 -8.44 -31.27 -1.16
N ALA A 84 -7.80 -30.28 -1.80
CA ALA A 84 -8.22 -28.89 -1.71
C ALA A 84 -9.63 -28.68 -2.28
N CYS A 85 -9.92 -29.24 -3.46
CA CYS A 85 -11.27 -29.19 -4.03
C CYS A 85 -12.30 -29.85 -3.12
N ARG A 86 -11.95 -31.00 -2.52
CA ARG A 86 -12.81 -31.70 -1.57
C ARG A 86 -13.09 -30.88 -0.31
N ALA A 87 -12.08 -30.20 0.23
CA ALA A 87 -12.22 -29.35 1.41
C ALA A 87 -13.10 -28.13 1.13
N GLU A 88 -12.97 -27.54 -0.05
CA GLU A 88 -13.76 -26.37 -0.51
C GLU A 88 -15.17 -26.75 -1.00
N GLY A 89 -15.43 -28.04 -1.23
CA GLY A 89 -16.72 -28.51 -1.74
C GLY A 89 -17.00 -28.15 -3.20
N ARG A 90 -15.99 -27.70 -3.96
CA ARG A 90 -16.12 -27.28 -5.37
C ARG A 90 -14.83 -27.49 -6.15
N LEU A 91 -14.93 -27.53 -7.48
CA LEU A 91 -13.76 -27.53 -8.36
C LEU A 91 -13.10 -26.14 -8.34
N LEU A 92 -11.83 -26.08 -7.93
CA LEU A 92 -11.08 -24.83 -7.83
C LEU A 92 -10.66 -24.30 -9.21
N ARG A 93 -11.08 -23.07 -9.53
CA ARG A 93 -10.72 -22.44 -10.80
C ARG A 93 -9.25 -21.98 -10.77
N GLN A 94 -8.58 -22.10 -11.91
CA GLN A 94 -7.20 -21.64 -12.09
C GLN A 94 -7.16 -20.14 -12.38
N ILE A 95 -7.62 -19.35 -11.42
CA ILE A 95 -7.85 -17.90 -11.56
C ILE A 95 -6.56 -17.09 -11.61
N PHE A 96 -5.46 -17.61 -11.06
CA PHE A 96 -4.17 -16.92 -11.04
C PHE A 96 -3.34 -17.18 -12.31
N LEU A 97 -4.01 -17.50 -13.42
CA LEU A 97 -3.44 -17.60 -14.76
C LEU A 97 -3.88 -16.38 -15.59
N VAL A 98 -3.01 -15.39 -15.75
CA VAL A 98 -3.26 -14.20 -16.58
C VAL A 98 -2.54 -14.37 -17.90
N ALA A 99 -3.28 -14.34 -19.03
CA ALA A 99 -2.74 -14.62 -20.36
C ALA A 99 -1.90 -15.92 -20.41
N HIS A 100 -2.38 -16.96 -19.70
CA HIS A 100 -1.71 -18.25 -19.51
C HIS A 100 -0.34 -18.23 -18.82
N ARG A 101 0.07 -17.08 -18.27
CA ARG A 101 1.21 -16.96 -17.36
C ARG A 101 0.71 -17.09 -15.93
N ARG A 102 1.41 -17.87 -15.11
CA ARG A 102 1.15 -17.93 -13.66
C ARG A 102 1.47 -16.57 -13.05
N LEU A 103 0.55 -16.01 -12.27
CA LEU A 103 0.83 -14.85 -11.44
C LEU A 103 1.88 -15.24 -10.41
N LYS A 104 2.93 -14.43 -10.33
CA LYS A 104 4.00 -14.57 -9.35
C LYS A 104 3.60 -13.83 -8.07
N PHE A 105 3.74 -14.49 -6.93
CA PHE A 105 3.40 -13.96 -5.62
C PHE A 105 4.63 -13.97 -4.73
N TYR A 106 4.74 -12.91 -3.92
CA TYR A 106 5.71 -12.80 -2.85
C TYR A 106 4.96 -12.65 -1.52
N ILE A 107 5.09 -13.66 -0.65
CA ILE A 107 4.46 -13.66 0.67
C ILE A 107 5.40 -12.96 1.66
N HIS A 108 5.04 -11.75 2.06
CA HIS A 108 5.91 -10.90 2.88
C HIS A 108 6.12 -11.49 4.29
N PRO A 109 7.34 -11.44 4.87
CA PRO A 109 7.66 -12.02 6.18
C PRO A 109 6.87 -11.45 7.37
N ASP A 110 6.27 -10.26 7.21
CA ASP A 110 5.44 -9.58 8.23
C ASP A 110 4.22 -10.41 8.65
N ILE A 111 3.77 -11.36 7.82
CA ILE A 111 2.82 -12.40 8.25
C ILE A 111 3.55 -13.34 9.20
N ALA A 112 3.51 -13.03 10.50
CA ALA A 112 4.30 -13.71 11.53
C ALA A 112 3.99 -15.21 11.65
N ASN A 113 2.74 -15.60 11.40
CA ASN A 113 2.30 -16.98 11.53
C ASN A 113 2.74 -17.82 10.32
N VAL A 114 3.69 -18.74 10.55
CA VAL A 114 4.20 -19.70 9.55
C VAL A 114 3.06 -20.52 8.94
N HIS A 115 2.14 -21.01 9.76
CA HIS A 115 1.02 -21.83 9.31
C HIS A 115 0.10 -21.06 8.36
N THR A 116 -0.15 -19.78 8.66
CA THR A 116 -0.92 -18.90 7.76
C THR A 116 -0.22 -18.73 6.42
N ARG A 117 1.11 -18.57 6.40
CA ARG A 117 1.88 -18.50 5.15
C ARG A 117 1.77 -19.80 4.34
N ASP A 118 1.81 -20.96 4.99
CA ASP A 118 1.70 -22.26 4.31
C ASP A 118 0.29 -22.49 3.73
N ILE A 119 -0.76 -22.03 4.43
CA ILE A 119 -2.13 -22.03 3.91
C ILE A 119 -2.22 -21.14 2.67
N ILE A 120 -1.69 -19.91 2.76
CA ILE A 120 -1.69 -18.95 1.64
C ILE A 120 -0.95 -19.53 0.44
N ARG A 121 0.25 -20.10 0.64
CA ARG A 121 1.02 -20.79 -0.40
C ARG A 121 0.18 -21.87 -1.08
N SER A 122 -0.45 -22.73 -0.28
CA SER A 122 -1.27 -23.83 -0.79
C SER A 122 -2.43 -23.31 -1.63
N GLN A 123 -3.16 -22.30 -1.14
CA GLN A 123 -4.27 -21.67 -1.86
C GLN A 123 -3.82 -21.07 -3.21
N ILE A 124 -2.70 -20.34 -3.23
CA ILE A 124 -2.15 -19.76 -4.46
C ILE A 124 -1.83 -20.87 -5.47
N ILE A 125 -1.12 -21.92 -5.04
CA ILE A 125 -0.72 -23.03 -5.92
C ILE A 125 -1.96 -23.77 -6.45
N HIS A 126 -2.95 -24.05 -5.60
CA HIS A 126 -4.18 -24.74 -6.01
C HIS A 126 -5.02 -23.95 -7.01
N SER A 127 -4.91 -22.62 -7.00
CA SER A 127 -5.57 -21.71 -7.94
C SER A 127 -4.68 -21.28 -9.12
N GLY A 128 -3.53 -21.93 -9.31
CA GLY A 128 -2.69 -21.79 -10.51
C GLY A 128 -1.62 -20.71 -10.44
N GLY A 129 -1.36 -20.11 -9.28
CA GLY A 129 -0.30 -19.12 -9.07
C GLY A 129 1.03 -19.72 -8.62
N ASP A 130 2.06 -18.89 -8.55
CA ASP A 130 3.40 -19.24 -8.07
C ASP A 130 3.73 -18.44 -6.80
N PRO A 131 3.78 -19.06 -5.60
CA PRO A 131 3.98 -18.36 -4.34
C PRO A 131 5.44 -18.17 -3.92
N ASP A 132 6.39 -18.69 -4.70
CA ASP A 132 7.81 -18.74 -4.32
C ASP A 132 8.67 -17.74 -5.11
N ALA A 133 8.02 -16.75 -5.75
CA ALA A 133 8.70 -15.69 -6.49
C ALA A 133 9.44 -14.71 -5.54
N GLY A 134 10.58 -14.21 -5.99
CA GLY A 134 11.30 -13.15 -5.28
C GLY A 134 10.59 -11.79 -5.29
N GLU A 135 10.97 -10.90 -4.37
CA GLU A 135 10.36 -9.57 -4.21
C GLU A 135 10.42 -8.70 -5.48
N LEU A 136 11.47 -8.85 -6.31
CA LEU A 136 11.68 -8.04 -7.52
C LEU A 136 10.96 -8.59 -8.75
N GLU A 137 10.63 -9.88 -8.77
CA GLU A 137 10.03 -10.55 -9.93
C GLU A 137 8.55 -10.90 -9.74
N THR A 138 7.98 -10.53 -8.61
CA THR A 138 6.60 -10.82 -8.25
C THR A 138 5.63 -9.90 -8.98
N ASP A 139 4.45 -10.41 -9.33
CA ASP A 139 3.33 -9.58 -9.80
C ASP A 139 2.50 -9.06 -8.61
N VAL A 140 2.46 -9.81 -7.51
CA VAL A 140 1.62 -9.50 -6.32
C VAL A 140 2.39 -9.75 -5.02
N ILE A 141 2.41 -8.75 -4.14
CA ILE A 141 2.98 -8.84 -2.79
C ILE A 141 1.84 -9.01 -1.79
N ILE A 142 1.90 -10.07 -0.99
CA ILE A 142 0.90 -10.36 0.05
C ILE A 142 1.46 -9.94 1.40
N ALA A 143 0.80 -8.97 2.05
CA ALA A 143 1.20 -8.43 3.35
C ALA A 143 0.06 -8.48 4.38
N ASP A 144 0.40 -8.42 5.67
CA ASP A 144 -0.58 -8.43 6.75
C ASP A 144 -1.19 -7.03 6.96
N HIS A 145 -2.50 -6.97 7.17
CA HIS A 145 -3.18 -5.73 7.54
C HIS A 145 -3.02 -5.40 9.04
N GLY A 146 -2.60 -6.38 9.85
CA GLY A 146 -2.29 -6.20 11.27
C GLY A 146 -1.14 -5.22 11.53
N ASN A 147 -0.29 -4.98 10.53
CA ASN A 147 0.80 -4.00 10.59
C ASN A 147 0.64 -2.93 9.51
N PRO A 148 -0.19 -1.90 9.75
CA PRO A 148 -0.50 -0.90 8.74
C PRO A 148 0.72 -0.07 8.34
N GLU A 149 1.76 0.03 9.17
CA GLU A 149 2.98 0.76 8.83
C GLU A 149 3.74 0.07 7.69
N VAL A 150 3.95 -1.24 7.81
CA VAL A 150 4.62 -2.06 6.79
C VAL A 150 3.77 -2.11 5.52
N PHE A 151 2.48 -2.38 5.64
CA PHE A 151 1.57 -2.41 4.49
C PHE A 151 1.57 -1.09 3.72
N ASN A 152 1.40 0.05 4.41
CA ASN A 152 1.41 1.37 3.77
C ASN A 152 2.78 1.72 3.18
N HIS A 153 3.87 1.26 3.81
CA HIS A 153 5.21 1.42 3.27
C HIS A 153 5.37 0.65 1.96
N LEU A 154 4.99 -0.63 1.93
CA LEU A 154 5.02 -1.48 0.73
C LEU A 154 4.17 -0.89 -0.38
N VAL A 155 2.93 -0.47 -0.09
CA VAL A 155 2.06 0.20 -1.08
C VAL A 155 2.74 1.46 -1.61
N LYS A 156 3.39 2.26 -0.75
CA LYS A 156 4.04 3.51 -1.16
C LYS A 156 5.29 3.28 -2.01
N VAL A 157 6.10 2.29 -1.69
CA VAL A 157 7.33 1.94 -2.42
C VAL A 157 6.98 1.29 -3.75
N ASN A 158 5.95 0.44 -3.77
CA ASN A 158 5.52 -0.29 -4.97
C ASN A 158 4.50 0.47 -5.85
N ASN A 159 3.98 1.63 -5.42
CA ASN A 159 2.96 2.42 -6.11
C ASN A 159 3.34 2.94 -7.51
N GLY A 160 4.58 2.69 -7.96
CA GLY A 160 5.07 3.03 -9.31
C GLY A 160 5.52 1.82 -10.14
N PHE A 161 5.58 0.63 -9.53
CA PHE A 161 6.02 -0.60 -10.20
C PHE A 161 4.81 -1.39 -10.72
N GLN A 162 5.07 -2.40 -11.56
CA GLN A 162 4.04 -3.30 -12.10
C GLN A 162 3.40 -4.22 -11.03
N ASN A 163 3.83 -4.11 -9.78
CA ASN A 163 3.51 -5.06 -8.71
C ASN A 163 2.38 -4.53 -7.84
N HIS A 164 1.40 -5.38 -7.54
CA HIS A 164 0.27 -5.05 -6.67
C HIS A 164 0.57 -5.43 -5.22
N VAL A 165 0.12 -4.64 -4.24
CA VAL A 165 0.25 -4.97 -2.81
C VAL A 165 -1.13 -5.25 -2.24
N GLU A 166 -1.36 -6.48 -1.83
CA GLU A 166 -2.66 -6.98 -1.39
C GLU A 166 -2.56 -7.68 -0.02
N THR A 167 -3.71 -7.95 0.59
CA THR A 167 -3.80 -8.68 1.86
C THR A 167 -4.10 -10.16 1.62
N PHE A 168 -3.85 -11.05 2.59
CA PHE A 168 -4.22 -12.47 2.41
C PHE A 168 -5.73 -12.69 2.25
N GLN A 169 -6.57 -11.78 2.77
CA GLN A 169 -8.02 -11.85 2.60
C GLN A 169 -8.43 -11.64 1.13
N TRP A 170 -7.65 -10.89 0.37
CA TRP A 170 -7.85 -10.69 -1.06
C TRP A 170 -7.77 -12.01 -1.83
N ILE A 171 -6.82 -12.89 -1.49
CA ILE A 171 -6.68 -14.22 -2.12
C ILE A 171 -7.96 -15.02 -1.92
N LYS A 172 -8.46 -15.05 -0.68
CA LYS A 172 -9.71 -15.74 -0.36
C LYS A 172 -10.88 -15.16 -1.15
N LYS A 173 -11.01 -13.82 -1.19
CA LYS A 173 -12.03 -13.13 -1.99
C LYS A 173 -11.95 -13.57 -3.45
N CYS A 174 -10.77 -13.57 -4.07
CA CYS A 174 -10.57 -13.97 -5.46
C CYS A 174 -10.94 -15.44 -5.70
N ILE A 175 -10.60 -16.34 -4.79
CA ILE A 175 -10.95 -17.77 -4.87
C ILE A 175 -12.47 -17.95 -4.78
N ASP A 176 -13.13 -17.22 -3.89
CA ASP A 176 -14.58 -17.26 -3.66
C ASP A 176 -15.36 -16.68 -4.84
N THR A 177 -14.92 -15.54 -5.39
CA THR A 177 -15.53 -14.92 -6.58
C THR A 177 -15.19 -15.67 -7.87
N GLY A 178 -14.06 -16.36 -7.89
CA GLY A 178 -13.53 -17.01 -9.09
C GLY A 178 -12.95 -16.02 -10.10
N GLU A 179 -12.55 -14.83 -9.67
CA GLU A 179 -11.96 -13.77 -10.50
C GLU A 179 -10.90 -12.99 -9.72
N VAL A 180 -9.85 -12.55 -10.43
CA VAL A 180 -8.79 -11.71 -9.87
C VAL A 180 -9.20 -10.25 -10.00
N ASP A 181 -9.50 -9.62 -8.86
CA ASP A 181 -9.98 -8.24 -8.77
C ASP A 181 -9.10 -7.47 -7.78
N PHE A 182 -8.15 -6.69 -8.31
CA PHE A 182 -7.19 -5.94 -7.50
C PHE A 182 -7.86 -4.77 -6.76
N THR A 183 -7.42 -4.53 -5.54
CA THR A 183 -7.85 -3.38 -4.75
C THR A 183 -7.46 -2.09 -5.49
N PRO A 184 -8.42 -1.23 -5.88
CA PRO A 184 -8.12 -0.01 -6.62
C PRO A 184 -7.18 0.87 -5.80
N LEU A 185 -6.09 1.32 -6.40
CA LEU A 185 -5.21 2.31 -5.79
C LEU A 185 -5.97 3.63 -5.69
N VAL A 186 -6.57 3.90 -4.53
CA VAL A 186 -7.24 5.17 -4.26
C VAL A 186 -6.17 6.24 -4.19
N TYR A 187 -5.91 6.88 -5.32
CA TYR A 187 -5.02 8.02 -5.39
C TYR A 187 -5.68 9.16 -4.61
N LYS A 188 -5.24 9.36 -3.37
CA LYS A 188 -5.59 10.56 -2.62
C LYS A 188 -4.92 11.71 -3.35
N ASN A 189 -5.71 12.51 -4.06
CA ASN A 189 -5.22 13.74 -4.71
C ASN A 189 -4.37 14.49 -3.68
N PRO A 190 -3.08 14.78 -3.98
CA PRO A 190 -2.20 15.49 -3.07
C PRO A 190 -2.90 16.80 -2.78
N GLY A 191 -3.42 16.93 -1.57
CA GLY A 191 -4.41 17.94 -1.21
C GLY A 191 -4.02 19.30 -1.74
N GLY A 192 -4.68 19.71 -2.81
CA GLY A 192 -4.47 20.93 -3.54
C GLY A 192 -5.83 21.50 -3.83
N ARG A 193 -6.02 22.79 -3.50
CA ARG A 193 -7.24 23.49 -3.90
C ARG A 193 -7.31 23.48 -5.42
N ARG A 194 -8.52 23.31 -5.98
CA ARG A 194 -8.71 23.43 -7.42
C ARG A 194 -8.26 24.83 -7.85
N ALA A 195 -7.52 24.94 -8.96
CA ALA A 195 -7.22 26.23 -9.54
C ALA A 195 -8.55 26.96 -9.83
N GLY A 196 -8.76 28.12 -9.23
CA GLY A 196 -10.02 28.88 -9.30
C GLY A 196 -10.95 28.75 -8.09
N GLU A 197 -10.69 27.82 -7.15
CA GLU A 197 -11.42 27.78 -5.89
C GLU A 197 -10.87 28.86 -4.95
N GLU A 198 -11.55 30.00 -4.91
CA GLU A 198 -11.17 31.13 -4.08
C GLU A 198 -11.10 30.72 -2.61
N ARG A 199 -10.10 31.28 -1.90
CA ARG A 199 -10.00 31.04 -0.47
C ARG A 199 -11.18 31.70 0.21
N THR A 200 -12.08 30.90 0.78
CA THR A 200 -13.15 31.40 1.63
C THR A 200 -12.54 32.36 2.66
N PRO A 201 -12.94 33.64 2.68
CA PRO A 201 -12.43 34.60 3.65
C PRO A 201 -13.03 34.29 5.04
N PHE A 202 -12.26 34.53 6.09
CA PHE A 202 -12.75 34.45 7.46
C PHE A 202 -13.77 35.56 7.71
N THR A 203 -14.97 35.18 8.13
CA THR A 203 -16.00 36.13 8.56
C THR A 203 -15.76 36.58 10.00
N THR A 204 -16.40 37.67 10.42
CA THR A 204 -16.34 38.12 11.82
C THR A 204 -16.98 37.13 12.78
N GLU A 205 -17.99 36.39 12.31
CA GLU A 205 -18.65 35.33 13.07
C GLU A 205 -17.73 34.12 13.27
N ASP A 206 -17.01 33.71 12.23
CA ASP A 206 -15.97 32.68 12.31
C ASP A 206 -14.91 33.02 13.37
N GLU A 207 -14.47 34.29 13.42
CA GLU A 207 -13.54 34.77 14.43
C GLU A 207 -14.13 34.72 15.84
N HIS A 208 -15.40 35.08 15.99
CA HIS A 208 -16.09 35.04 17.28
C HIS A 208 -16.22 33.60 17.79
N HIS A 209 -16.66 32.65 16.95
CA HIS A 209 -16.73 31.24 17.31
C HIS A 209 -15.35 30.65 17.62
N LEU A 210 -14.31 31.04 16.87
CA LEU A 210 -12.94 30.66 17.18
C LEU A 210 -12.50 31.17 18.56
N CYS A 211 -12.81 32.43 18.88
CA CYS A 211 -12.51 33.01 20.20
C CYS A 211 -13.26 32.28 21.32
N GLN A 212 -14.54 31.93 21.09
CA GLN A 212 -15.35 31.17 22.04
C GLN A 212 -14.77 29.78 22.31
N TRP A 213 -14.32 29.07 21.26
CA TRP A 213 -13.64 27.79 21.39
C TRP A 213 -12.33 27.90 22.20
N ILE A 214 -11.50 28.90 21.88
CA ILE A 214 -10.25 29.13 22.60
C ILE A 214 -10.51 29.53 24.05
N ALA A 215 -11.52 30.36 24.31
CA ALA A 215 -11.93 30.76 25.67
C ALA A 215 -12.37 29.56 26.50
N GLU A 216 -13.08 28.60 25.89
CA GLU A 216 -13.52 27.39 26.57
C GLU A 216 -12.36 26.44 26.89
N LYS A 217 -11.41 26.24 25.96
CA LYS A 217 -10.31 25.27 26.15
C LYS A 217 -9.11 25.84 26.87
N ILE A 218 -8.75 27.10 26.61
CA ILE A 218 -7.56 27.78 27.17
C ILE A 218 -7.95 29.23 27.57
N PRO A 219 -8.66 29.39 28.71
CA PRO A 219 -9.24 30.67 29.13
C PRO A 219 -8.19 31.77 29.31
N TYR A 220 -7.01 31.42 29.84
CA TYR A 220 -5.96 32.40 30.18
C TYR A 220 -4.76 32.30 29.24
N LYS A 221 -4.33 33.45 28.70
CA LYS A 221 -3.17 33.53 27.79
C LYS A 221 -1.87 33.08 28.45
N THR A 222 -1.74 33.33 29.76
CA THR A 222 -0.56 33.00 30.58
C THR A 222 -0.28 31.50 30.67
N THR A 223 -1.33 30.67 30.57
CA THR A 223 -1.20 29.21 30.52
C THR A 223 -0.44 28.74 29.27
N GLY A 224 -0.35 29.59 28.24
CA GLY A 224 0.24 29.26 26.94
C GLY A 224 -0.66 28.33 26.13
N GLY A 225 -0.14 27.76 25.03
CA GLY A 225 -0.83 26.69 24.29
C GLY A 225 -1.91 27.13 23.31
N ARG A 226 -2.36 28.40 23.31
CA ARG A 226 -3.32 28.92 22.31
C ARG A 226 -2.86 28.74 20.86
N THR A 227 -1.55 28.63 20.60
CA THR A 227 -0.97 28.38 19.27
C THR A 227 -0.60 26.91 19.00
N GLY A 228 -1.02 25.97 19.85
CA GLY A 228 -0.71 24.54 19.69
C GLY A 228 -1.57 23.86 18.63
N ASN A 229 -0.99 22.96 17.82
CA ASN A 229 -1.72 22.30 16.71
C ASN A 229 -2.91 21.47 17.20
N LYS A 230 -2.77 20.76 18.32
CA LYS A 230 -3.83 19.88 18.87
C LYS A 230 -5.14 20.61 19.15
N LEU A 231 -5.09 21.88 19.59
CA LEU A 231 -6.29 22.68 19.88
C LEU A 231 -7.18 22.86 18.65
N TYR A 232 -6.56 23.07 17.48
CA TYR A 232 -7.28 23.31 16.23
C TYR A 232 -7.61 22.02 15.50
N GLN A 233 -6.82 20.95 15.68
CA GLN A 233 -7.20 19.61 15.22
C GLN A 233 -8.48 19.16 15.91
N GLN A 234 -8.54 19.30 17.24
CA GLN A 234 -9.74 18.98 18.03
C GLN A 234 -10.96 19.84 17.65
N LEU A 235 -10.75 21.09 17.21
CA LEU A 235 -11.83 21.92 16.69
C LEU A 235 -12.42 21.30 15.42
N VAL A 236 -11.57 20.86 14.49
CA VAL A 236 -11.99 20.25 13.22
C VAL A 236 -12.58 18.85 13.43
N ASP A 237 -12.09 18.08 14.39
CA ASP A 237 -12.66 16.77 14.72
C ASP A 237 -14.11 16.87 15.23
N LYS A 238 -14.49 18.03 15.78
CA LYS A 238 -15.87 18.35 16.21
C LYS A 238 -16.75 18.93 15.11
N ALA A 239 -16.26 19.06 13.88
CA ALA A 239 -16.99 19.74 12.83
C ALA A 239 -18.31 19.06 12.44
N ASP A 240 -18.51 17.79 12.81
CA ASP A 240 -19.74 17.03 12.63
C ASP A 240 -20.77 17.22 13.77
N GLU A 241 -20.39 17.86 14.88
CA GLU A 241 -21.32 18.20 15.96
C GLU A 241 -22.25 19.37 15.56
N PRO A 242 -23.54 19.35 15.96
CA PRO A 242 -24.45 20.45 15.68
C PRO A 242 -23.93 21.76 16.30
N GLY A 243 -23.86 22.82 15.51
CA GLY A 243 -23.29 24.12 15.90
C GLY A 243 -21.82 24.34 15.53
N PHE A 244 -21.11 23.29 15.09
CA PHE A 244 -19.71 23.38 14.63
C PHE A 244 -19.56 23.35 13.10
N ALA A 245 -20.66 23.46 12.35
CA ALA A 245 -20.65 23.45 10.88
C ALA A 245 -19.71 24.51 10.27
N TRP A 246 -19.56 25.66 10.93
CA TRP A 246 -18.65 26.73 10.51
C TRP A 246 -17.17 26.30 10.45
N VAL A 247 -16.77 25.29 11.23
CA VAL A 247 -15.38 24.81 11.28
C VAL A 247 -14.94 24.20 9.95
N LYS A 248 -15.85 23.53 9.22
CA LYS A 248 -15.56 22.88 7.92
C LYS A 248 -15.10 23.86 6.84
N ARG A 249 -15.38 25.16 7.00
CA ARG A 249 -15.01 26.21 6.04
C ARG A 249 -13.50 26.37 5.89
N HIS A 250 -12.72 26.02 6.92
CA HIS A 250 -11.28 26.16 6.89
C HIS A 250 -10.57 24.97 7.54
N THR A 251 -9.37 24.67 7.04
CA THR A 251 -8.48 23.66 7.65
C THR A 251 -8.00 24.11 9.03
N TRP A 252 -7.65 23.17 9.92
CA TRP A 252 -7.12 23.49 11.26
C TRP A 252 -5.87 24.38 11.20
N GLN A 253 -5.02 24.23 10.16
CA GLN A 253 -3.86 25.10 9.95
C GLN A 253 -4.28 26.54 9.68
N SER A 254 -5.35 26.73 8.89
CA SER A 254 -5.86 28.06 8.55
C SER A 254 -6.46 28.75 9.78
N TRP A 255 -7.24 28.03 10.60
CA TRP A 255 -7.75 28.53 11.89
C TRP A 255 -6.63 28.96 12.83
N ARG A 256 -5.58 28.13 12.94
CA ARG A 256 -4.40 28.43 13.75
C ARG A 256 -3.66 29.67 13.27
N GLU A 257 -3.38 29.75 11.98
CA GLU A 257 -2.68 30.90 11.41
C GLU A 257 -3.53 32.18 11.52
N ARG A 258 -4.86 32.08 11.48
CA ARG A 258 -5.75 33.23 11.70
C ARG A 258 -5.60 33.80 13.11
N TYR A 259 -5.65 32.96 14.15
CA TYR A 259 -5.40 33.42 15.52
C TYR A 259 -3.97 33.97 15.68
N LYS A 260 -2.97 33.25 15.16
CA LYS A 260 -1.56 33.63 15.27
C LYS A 260 -1.26 34.99 14.64
N LYS A 261 -1.94 35.35 13.54
CA LYS A 261 -1.78 36.66 12.87
C LYS A 261 -2.59 37.79 13.49
N ASN A 262 -3.64 37.46 14.23
CA ASN A 262 -4.57 38.45 14.80
C ASN A 262 -4.71 38.36 16.34
N PRO A 263 -3.63 38.16 17.11
CA PRO A 263 -3.73 37.99 18.56
C PRO A 263 -4.26 39.25 19.25
N ASP A 264 -3.87 40.44 18.77
CA ASP A 264 -4.25 41.72 19.39
C ASP A 264 -5.76 41.99 19.29
N LYS A 265 -6.42 41.45 18.25
CA LYS A 265 -7.88 41.55 18.07
C LYS A 265 -8.61 40.45 18.85
N MET A 266 -8.09 39.23 18.82
CA MET A 266 -8.78 38.05 19.38
C MET A 266 -8.58 37.89 20.89
N ASP A 267 -7.41 38.23 21.42
CA ASP A 267 -7.13 38.08 22.86
C ASP A 267 -8.06 38.93 23.76
N PRO A 268 -8.38 40.21 23.42
CA PRO A 268 -9.37 40.98 24.18
C PRO A 268 -10.77 40.38 24.11
N LEU A 269 -11.18 39.83 22.96
CA LEU A 269 -12.47 39.15 22.82
C LEU A 269 -12.53 37.87 23.66
N ILE A 270 -11.46 37.06 23.61
CA ILE A 270 -11.34 35.87 24.45
C ILE A 270 -11.41 36.25 25.94
N ALA A 271 -10.70 37.29 26.37
CA ALA A 271 -10.73 37.76 27.75
C ALA A 271 -12.15 38.17 28.18
N ARG A 272 -12.85 38.93 27.33
CA ARG A 272 -14.24 39.33 27.58
C ARG A 272 -15.19 38.12 27.68
N ILE A 273 -15.06 37.13 26.79
CA ILE A 273 -15.88 35.92 26.83
C ILE A 273 -15.62 35.13 28.13
N VAL A 274 -14.36 35.04 28.57
CA VAL A 274 -13.98 34.39 29.83
C VAL A 274 -14.56 35.15 31.04
N ASP A 275 -14.50 36.48 31.02
CA ASP A 275 -15.06 37.33 32.09
C ASP A 275 -16.58 37.26 32.17
N GLU A 276 -17.27 37.12 31.04
CA GLU A 276 -18.74 36.95 30.97
C GLU A 276 -19.17 35.56 31.42
N ARG A 277 -18.47 34.51 30.97
CA ARG A 277 -18.80 33.10 31.29
C ARG A 277 -18.40 32.72 32.72
N LYS A 278 -17.56 33.52 33.39
CA LYS A 278 -17.01 33.31 34.75
C LYS A 278 -16.84 31.83 35.07
N PRO A 279 -15.95 31.11 34.38
CA PRO A 279 -15.72 29.70 34.67
C PRO A 279 -15.45 29.56 36.16
N ALA A 280 -16.15 28.61 36.80
CA ALA A 280 -16.10 28.42 38.24
C ALA A 280 -14.62 28.32 38.67
N ILE A 281 -14.21 29.19 39.58
CA ILE A 281 -12.85 29.26 40.12
C ILE A 281 -12.50 27.88 40.71
N GLY A 282 -11.80 27.05 39.92
CA GLY A 282 -11.52 25.66 40.27
C GLY A 282 -11.56 24.66 39.10
N GLU A 283 -12.28 24.94 38.00
CA GLU A 283 -12.20 24.12 36.79
C GLU A 283 -10.92 24.45 36.02
N VAL A 284 -9.86 23.71 36.31
CA VAL A 284 -8.64 23.71 35.50
C VAL A 284 -9.05 23.22 34.12
N GLY A 285 -8.90 24.06 33.08
CA GLY A 285 -9.31 23.72 31.71
C GLY A 285 -8.77 22.35 31.27
N GLN A 286 -9.37 21.78 30.21
CA GLN A 286 -9.24 20.38 29.76
C GLN A 286 -7.79 19.80 29.67
N TYR A 287 -6.76 20.65 29.70
CA TYR A 287 -5.38 20.27 29.90
C TYR A 287 -4.93 20.70 31.31
N GLY A 288 -5.06 19.80 32.29
CA GLY A 288 -4.66 19.97 33.70
C GLY A 288 -3.16 20.22 33.98
N PHE A 289 -2.39 20.66 32.98
CA PHE A 289 -1.00 21.08 33.11
C PHE A 289 -0.88 22.59 32.92
N SER A 290 -1.16 23.35 33.97
CA SER A 290 -0.67 24.73 34.04
C SER A 290 0.85 24.69 34.09
N ARG A 291 1.51 25.10 32.99
CA ARG A 291 2.96 25.34 33.01
C ARG A 291 3.20 26.43 34.06
N LYS A 292 3.72 26.05 35.24
CA LYS A 292 4.18 27.02 36.23
C LYS A 292 5.22 27.88 35.53
N ALA A 293 5.02 29.20 35.51
CA ALA A 293 6.02 30.10 34.97
C ALA A 293 7.30 29.89 35.77
N GLU A 294 8.36 29.39 35.14
CA GLU A 294 9.66 29.33 35.79
C GLU A 294 10.08 30.75 36.17
N PRO A 295 10.57 30.97 37.41
CA PRO A 295 11.06 32.28 37.81
C PRO A 295 12.22 32.67 36.89
N ALA A 296 12.08 33.82 36.23
CA ALA A 296 13.06 34.32 35.28
C ALA A 296 14.49 34.25 35.85
N PRO A 297 15.47 33.72 35.11
CA PRO A 297 16.83 33.57 35.62
C PRO A 297 17.39 34.95 35.98
N ARG A 298 17.78 35.10 37.25
CA ARG A 298 18.42 36.31 37.77
C ARG A 298 19.64 36.63 36.91
N LYS A 299 19.58 37.73 36.16
CA LYS A 299 20.71 38.31 35.42
C LYS A 299 21.90 38.45 36.37
N ARG A 300 22.89 37.56 36.26
CA ARG A 300 24.19 37.76 36.92
C ARG A 300 24.84 38.97 36.26
N SER A 301 24.96 40.03 37.04
CA SER A 301 25.78 41.22 36.78
C SER A 301 27.13 40.81 36.18
N GLY A 302 27.32 41.15 34.90
CA GLY A 302 28.53 40.88 34.15
C GLY A 302 29.68 41.73 34.66
N GLY A 303 30.69 41.06 35.22
CA GLY A 303 31.95 41.65 35.64
C GLY A 303 32.71 42.25 34.46
N LYS A 304 33.07 43.52 34.65
CA LYS A 304 34.07 44.31 33.94
C LYS A 304 35.38 43.52 33.81
N ARG A 305 35.75 43.07 32.61
CA ARG A 305 37.15 42.74 32.28
C ARG A 305 37.55 43.37 30.95
N LYS A 306 38.53 44.27 31.07
CA LYS A 306 39.30 44.89 29.99
C LYS A 306 40.04 43.81 29.22
N ALA A 307 40.04 43.89 27.89
CA ALA A 307 41.00 43.19 27.04
C ALA A 307 41.50 44.17 25.99
N SER A 308 42.80 44.46 26.05
CA SER A 308 43.56 45.20 25.07
C SER A 308 44.47 44.23 24.33
N THR A 309 44.44 44.36 23.00
CA THR A 309 45.49 44.06 22.00
C THR A 309 45.70 42.62 21.52
N PRO A 310 45.97 42.45 20.20
CA PRO A 310 45.77 41.23 19.44
C PRO A 310 47.10 40.51 19.16
N LEU A 311 47.04 39.22 18.81
CA LEU A 311 48.09 38.61 18.03
C LEU A 311 47.54 37.57 17.05
N GLU A 312 48.18 37.60 15.88
CA GLU A 312 48.02 36.83 14.66
C GLU A 312 47.95 35.30 14.82
N GLY A 313 47.31 34.69 13.83
CA GLY A 313 47.78 33.42 13.26
C GLY A 313 46.79 32.27 13.34
N GLY A 314 46.46 31.68 12.19
CA GLY A 314 45.94 30.32 12.13
C GLY A 314 44.73 30.10 11.24
N GLU A 315 45.05 29.98 9.96
CA GLU A 315 44.39 29.28 8.85
C GLU A 315 43.31 28.24 9.19
N GLY A 316 42.32 28.21 8.30
CA GLY A 316 41.11 27.40 8.40
C GLY A 316 41.31 25.93 8.03
N ALA A 317 40.59 25.08 8.76
CA ALA A 317 40.28 23.72 8.37
C ALA A 317 38.76 23.55 8.47
N THR A 318 38.19 23.12 7.34
CA THR A 318 36.75 22.95 7.10
C THR A 318 36.21 21.70 7.79
N ASP A 319 34.93 21.74 8.15
CA ASP A 319 34.15 20.72 8.87
C ASP A 319 33.96 19.37 8.15
N ALA A 320 34.80 19.04 7.17
CA ALA A 320 34.71 17.80 6.38
C ALA A 320 35.49 16.62 7.00
N GLU A 321 36.48 16.87 7.87
CA GLU A 321 37.33 15.80 8.46
C GLU A 321 36.82 15.26 9.81
N ARG A 322 35.90 15.96 10.48
CA ARG A 322 35.30 15.48 11.75
C ARG A 322 34.21 14.43 11.58
N ILE A 323 33.63 14.31 10.39
CA ILE A 323 32.55 13.34 10.11
C ILE A 323 33.13 11.97 9.72
N ALA A 324 34.35 11.91 9.16
CA ALA A 324 35.01 10.64 8.81
C ALA A 324 35.55 9.87 10.02
N ALA A 325 35.87 10.54 11.13
CA ALA A 325 36.41 9.90 12.34
C ALA A 325 35.35 9.21 13.22
N ALA A 326 34.05 9.45 12.98
CA ALA A 326 32.96 8.82 13.73
C ALA A 326 32.53 7.44 13.17
N LEU A 327 33.03 7.05 11.99
CA LEU A 327 32.69 5.76 11.34
C LEU A 327 33.72 4.65 11.59
N ALA A 328 34.87 4.96 12.20
CA ALA A 328 35.89 3.98 12.57
C ALA A 328 35.80 3.69 14.08
N GLY A 329 34.96 2.72 14.44
CA GLY A 329 34.64 2.37 15.83
C GLY A 329 35.84 2.11 16.76
N HIS A 330 36.28 3.17 17.45
CA HIS A 330 37.20 3.09 18.59
C HIS A 330 36.63 3.91 19.75
N MET A 331 35.91 3.24 20.64
CA MET A 331 35.59 3.75 21.97
C MET A 331 36.79 3.47 22.90
N PRO A 332 37.34 4.46 23.62
CA PRO A 332 38.32 4.19 24.66
C PRO A 332 37.61 3.67 25.92
N LEU A 333 38.04 2.50 26.40
CA LEU A 333 37.61 1.93 27.68
C LEU A 333 38.24 2.70 28.86
N PRO A 334 37.53 2.82 30.01
CA PRO A 334 38.06 3.47 31.21
C PRO A 334 39.16 2.63 31.90
N PRO A 335 40.18 3.27 32.52
CA PRO A 335 41.30 2.59 33.13
C PRO A 335 40.92 1.98 34.49
N GLY A 336 41.13 0.67 34.68
CA GLY A 336 40.97 0.05 36.00
C GLY A 336 40.76 -1.46 36.12
N MET A 337 40.82 -2.26 35.04
CA MET A 337 40.68 -3.72 35.15
C MET A 337 42.03 -4.45 35.01
N PRO A 338 42.31 -5.46 35.86
CA PRO A 338 43.51 -6.29 35.74
C PRO A 338 43.40 -7.26 34.54
N PRO A 339 44.53 -7.63 33.91
CA PRO A 339 44.53 -8.40 32.67
C PRO A 339 44.16 -9.87 32.88
N PRO A 340 43.56 -10.54 31.88
CA PRO A 340 43.38 -11.98 31.88
C PRO A 340 44.66 -12.72 31.45
N PHE A 341 44.75 -13.96 31.90
CA PHE A 341 45.84 -14.94 31.76
C PHE A 341 46.43 -15.11 30.34
N PRO A 342 47.71 -15.56 30.22
CA PRO A 342 48.38 -15.72 28.94
C PRO A 342 47.91 -16.98 28.16
N PRO A 343 48.09 -16.99 26.83
CA PRO A 343 47.58 -18.05 25.96
C PRO A 343 48.58 -19.21 25.89
N GLY A 344 48.08 -20.42 26.12
CA GLY A 344 48.82 -21.64 25.79
C GLY A 344 48.53 -22.79 26.73
N TYR A 345 47.43 -23.52 26.50
CA TYR A 345 47.27 -24.92 26.89
C TYR A 345 46.08 -25.53 26.12
N MET A 346 46.40 -26.31 25.08
CA MET A 346 45.64 -27.52 24.72
C MET A 346 46.55 -28.66 25.21
N PRO A 347 46.06 -29.65 26.01
CA PRO A 347 45.34 -30.76 25.39
C PRO A 347 44.32 -31.50 26.32
N GLY A 348 43.46 -32.31 25.70
CA GLY A 348 43.15 -33.64 26.24
C GLY A 348 41.80 -33.86 26.93
N GLN A 349 41.04 -34.81 26.37
CA GLN A 349 40.10 -35.73 27.02
C GLN A 349 39.00 -35.12 27.91
N MET A 350 37.80 -35.01 27.33
CA MET A 350 36.57 -35.04 28.13
C MET A 350 36.18 -36.51 28.43
N PRO A 351 35.76 -36.82 29.67
CA PRO A 351 35.15 -38.10 30.02
C PRO A 351 33.69 -38.16 29.53
N PRO A 352 33.13 -39.37 29.32
CA PRO A 352 31.73 -39.52 28.92
C PRO A 352 30.78 -39.18 30.08
N PRO A 353 29.57 -38.65 29.81
CA PRO A 353 28.57 -38.44 30.85
C PRO A 353 28.04 -39.80 31.35
N PRO A 354 27.94 -40.02 32.67
CA PRO A 354 27.06 -41.06 33.19
C PRO A 354 25.63 -40.51 33.11
N PHE A 355 24.67 -41.35 32.72
CA PHE A 355 23.27 -41.38 33.17
C PHE A 355 22.41 -42.03 32.08
N ALA A 356 22.28 -43.35 32.24
CA ALA A 356 21.23 -44.14 31.66
C ALA A 356 19.87 -43.63 32.20
N PHE A 357 19.05 -43.06 31.32
CA PHE A 357 17.62 -42.93 31.57
C PHE A 357 16.97 -44.28 31.26
N HIS A 358 16.63 -45.01 32.31
CA HIS A 358 15.67 -46.11 32.24
C HIS A 358 14.28 -45.57 31.87
N PRO A 359 13.52 -46.24 30.99
CA PRO A 359 12.11 -45.94 30.79
C PRO A 359 11.29 -46.38 32.03
N PRO A 360 10.33 -45.57 32.51
CA PRO A 360 9.46 -45.97 33.60
C PRO A 360 8.46 -47.07 33.14
N PRO A 361 8.07 -47.99 34.03
CA PRO A 361 7.13 -49.05 33.71
C PRO A 361 5.69 -48.53 33.66
N HIS A 362 4.95 -48.96 32.62
CA HIS A 362 3.50 -49.16 32.54
C HIS A 362 2.61 -48.36 33.50
N MET A 363 2.02 -47.27 32.99
CA MET A 363 0.76 -46.73 33.51
C MET A 363 -0.44 -47.40 32.80
N PRO A 364 -1.47 -47.84 33.53
CA PRO A 364 -2.72 -48.33 32.94
C PRO A 364 -3.59 -47.18 32.41
N PRO A 365 -4.45 -47.42 31.39
CA PRO A 365 -5.33 -46.41 30.82
C PRO A 365 -6.45 -45.99 31.79
N PRO A 366 -6.94 -44.74 31.69
CA PRO A 366 -8.07 -44.25 32.50
C PRO A 366 -9.39 -44.93 32.10
N PRO A 367 -10.33 -45.12 33.05
CA PRO A 367 -11.64 -45.70 32.78
C PRO A 367 -12.54 -44.75 31.97
N PRO A 368 -13.51 -45.28 31.21
CA PRO A 368 -14.48 -44.48 30.46
C PRO A 368 -15.42 -43.70 31.40
N PRO A 369 -15.88 -42.50 31.00
CA PRO A 369 -16.82 -41.74 31.81
C PRO A 369 -18.18 -42.46 31.91
N GLU A 370 -18.57 -42.77 33.15
CA GLU A 370 -19.88 -43.29 33.50
C GLU A 370 -20.97 -42.27 33.17
N GLY A 371 -22.04 -42.78 32.54
CA GLY A 371 -23.21 -42.00 32.16
C GLY A 371 -23.97 -41.46 33.37
N ILE A 372 -24.30 -40.17 33.29
CA ILE A 372 -25.23 -39.53 34.21
C ILE A 372 -26.67 -39.86 33.73
N PRO A 373 -27.54 -40.41 34.60
CA PRO A 373 -28.90 -40.80 34.26
C PRO A 373 -29.85 -39.59 34.16
N GLY A 374 -30.87 -39.77 33.32
CA GLY A 374 -31.81 -38.73 32.92
C GLY A 374 -32.71 -38.18 34.01
N MET A 375 -33.04 -36.91 33.81
CA MET A 375 -34.28 -36.25 34.22
C MET A 375 -34.78 -35.60 32.92
N GLY A 376 -36.01 -35.73 32.45
CA GLY A 376 -37.28 -35.90 33.14
C GLY A 376 -38.22 -35.02 32.32
N GLY A 377 -39.12 -35.63 31.56
CA GLY A 377 -40.07 -34.94 30.72
C GLY A 377 -41.06 -34.10 31.54
N GLY A 378 -41.39 -32.93 31.02
CA GLY A 378 -42.46 -32.06 31.51
C GLY A 378 -42.84 -31.06 30.43
N PRO A 379 -44.15 -30.86 30.16
CA PRO A 379 -44.65 -30.09 29.02
C PRO A 379 -44.62 -28.59 29.34
N MET A 380 -44.28 -27.75 28.37
CA MET A 380 -44.51 -26.32 28.47
C MET A 380 -45.32 -25.81 27.29
N ASP A 381 -46.31 -25.02 27.68
CA ASP A 381 -47.42 -24.52 26.92
C ASP A 381 -47.04 -23.51 25.82
N HIS A 382 -47.99 -23.41 24.89
CA HIS A 382 -48.09 -22.46 23.80
C HIS A 382 -47.76 -21.00 24.20
N ILE A 383 -46.85 -20.38 23.44
CA ILE A 383 -46.69 -18.92 23.37
C ILE A 383 -46.93 -18.48 21.91
N PRO A 384 -47.82 -17.51 21.64
CA PRO A 384 -48.17 -17.07 20.30
C PRO A 384 -47.15 -16.07 19.71
N PRO A 385 -47.12 -15.87 18.38
CA PRO A 385 -46.13 -15.03 17.71
C PRO A 385 -46.44 -13.53 17.87
N PRO A 386 -45.44 -12.64 17.94
CA PRO A 386 -45.68 -11.21 17.91
C PRO A 386 -45.93 -10.71 16.48
N SER A 387 -46.90 -9.81 16.44
CA SER A 387 -47.60 -9.22 15.31
C SER A 387 -46.75 -8.26 14.47
N GLN A 388 -47.08 -8.19 13.19
CA GLN A 388 -46.76 -7.07 12.29
C GLN A 388 -47.37 -5.75 12.80
N PRO A 389 -46.86 -4.61 12.32
CA PRO A 389 -47.73 -3.46 12.09
C PRO A 389 -47.70 -2.94 10.63
N LEU A 390 -48.90 -2.56 10.19
CA LEU A 390 -49.27 -1.88 8.95
C LEU A 390 -48.80 -0.40 8.89
N SER A 391 -48.37 0.01 7.70
CA SER A 391 -48.77 1.15 6.86
C SER A 391 -48.99 2.61 7.38
N GLN A 392 -48.22 3.54 6.75
CA GLN A 392 -48.52 4.91 6.21
C GLN A 392 -48.67 6.14 7.17
N PRO A 393 -48.52 7.43 6.72
CA PRO A 393 -48.41 8.00 5.35
C PRO A 393 -47.30 9.08 5.12
N GLU A 394 -47.35 9.73 3.93
CA GLU A 394 -46.46 10.70 3.27
C GLU A 394 -46.03 11.99 4.00
N ALA A 395 -44.83 12.50 3.63
CA ALA A 395 -44.53 13.91 3.31
C ALA A 395 -43.08 14.06 2.77
N GLY A 396 -42.88 14.62 1.57
CA GLY A 396 -41.57 15.09 1.07
C GLY A 396 -41.26 16.52 1.53
N PRO A 397 -40.41 17.30 0.82
CA PRO A 397 -39.15 17.01 0.14
C PRO A 397 -38.01 17.93 0.67
N SER A 398 -36.80 17.46 0.97
CA SER A 398 -35.61 18.33 1.20
C SER A 398 -34.34 17.51 1.41
N GLY A 399 -33.31 17.74 0.59
CA GLY A 399 -31.98 17.16 0.84
C GLY A 399 -31.11 17.07 -0.41
N GLU A 400 -30.93 18.17 -1.11
CA GLU A 400 -29.95 18.26 -2.20
C GLU A 400 -28.53 18.13 -1.64
N GLY A 401 -27.79 17.15 -2.16
CA GLY A 401 -26.40 17.36 -2.59
C GLY A 401 -25.29 17.17 -1.56
N GLU A 402 -25.18 15.99 -0.96
CA GLU A 402 -23.85 15.51 -0.58
C GLU A 402 -23.03 15.34 -1.87
N SER A 403 -22.14 16.29 -2.15
CA SER A 403 -21.09 16.12 -3.16
C SER A 403 -20.06 15.12 -2.62
N GLN A 404 -20.48 13.85 -2.59
CA GLN A 404 -19.60 12.70 -2.60
C GLN A 404 -18.67 12.92 -3.79
N TRP A 405 -17.41 13.23 -3.51
CA TRP A 405 -16.40 13.31 -4.56
C TRP A 405 -16.53 12.03 -5.37
N PRO A 406 -16.71 12.08 -6.70
CA PRO A 406 -16.60 10.88 -7.50
C PRO A 406 -15.16 10.40 -7.31
N ILE A 407 -14.98 9.43 -6.42
CA ILE A 407 -13.75 8.66 -6.31
C ILE A 407 -13.65 8.01 -7.69
N ARG A 408 -12.72 8.50 -8.51
CA ARG A 408 -12.42 7.85 -9.78
C ARG A 408 -11.71 6.54 -9.44
N GLU A 409 -12.50 5.51 -9.20
CA GLU A 409 -12.08 4.12 -9.26
C GLU A 409 -11.73 3.85 -10.73
N GLY A 410 -10.44 3.93 -11.04
CA GLY A 410 -9.94 3.69 -12.38
C GLY A 410 -8.89 2.59 -12.32
N SER A 411 -9.17 1.46 -12.95
CA SER A 411 -8.20 0.41 -13.29
C SER A 411 -7.30 0.80 -14.49
N GLY A 412 -7.34 2.07 -14.92
CA GLY A 412 -6.59 2.59 -16.06
C GLY A 412 -5.17 3.06 -15.70
N PRO A 413 -4.29 3.24 -16.71
CA PRO A 413 -2.93 3.70 -16.51
C PRO A 413 -2.88 5.07 -15.82
N GLN A 414 -1.88 5.27 -14.94
CA GLN A 414 -1.74 6.48 -14.14
C GLN A 414 -1.75 7.74 -15.02
N PRO A 415 -2.56 8.77 -14.69
CA PRO A 415 -2.60 10.00 -15.47
C PRO A 415 -1.24 10.72 -15.39
N GLY A 416 -0.83 11.37 -16.49
CA GLY A 416 0.54 11.89 -16.67
C GLY A 416 1.07 12.87 -15.60
N TRP A 417 0.19 13.48 -14.81
CA TRP A 417 0.58 14.33 -13.66
C TRP A 417 1.00 13.53 -12.42
N ALA A 418 0.67 12.24 -12.33
CA ALA A 418 1.02 11.34 -11.23
C ALA A 418 2.39 10.67 -11.44
N LYS A 419 2.94 10.66 -12.66
CA LYS A 419 4.31 10.19 -12.92
C LYS A 419 5.31 11.09 -12.20
N ARG A 420 5.94 10.56 -11.15
CA ARG A 420 7.08 11.23 -10.52
C ARG A 420 8.30 11.10 -11.43
N LYS A 421 9.02 12.21 -11.54
CA LYS A 421 10.27 12.40 -12.28
C LYS A 421 11.45 11.66 -11.61
N ALA A 422 11.37 10.33 -11.56
CA ALA A 422 12.37 9.49 -10.90
C ALA A 422 12.97 8.41 -11.81
N GLU A 423 12.62 8.37 -13.11
CA GLU A 423 13.09 7.37 -14.06
C GLU A 423 14.03 7.93 -15.15
N ASP A 424 14.68 9.08 -14.93
CA ASP A 424 15.49 9.74 -15.97
C ASP A 424 16.90 10.13 -15.47
N ASP A 425 17.48 9.34 -14.55
CA ASP A 425 18.85 9.54 -14.07
C ASP A 425 19.62 8.20 -14.04
N GLU A 426 19.87 7.60 -15.21
CA GLU A 426 21.05 6.76 -15.45
C GLU A 426 21.52 6.91 -16.92
N GLU A 427 22.09 8.06 -17.26
CA GLU A 427 23.31 8.12 -18.08
C GLU A 427 23.96 9.50 -17.96
N GLY A 428 25.25 9.52 -17.59
CA GLY A 428 25.96 10.71 -17.16
C GLY A 428 26.21 11.74 -18.27
N GLY A 429 25.96 13.00 -17.96
CA GLY A 429 26.41 14.15 -18.73
C GLY A 429 26.09 15.45 -17.99
N ALA A 430 27.13 16.11 -17.47
CA ALA A 430 27.00 17.34 -16.69
C ALA A 430 26.37 18.47 -17.50
N GLU A 431 25.28 19.08 -17.00
CA GLU A 431 24.74 20.33 -17.54
C GLU A 431 24.08 21.25 -16.48
N PRO A 432 23.95 22.56 -16.77
CA PRO A 432 23.97 23.63 -15.78
C PRO A 432 22.61 24.11 -15.28
N LYS A 433 22.67 24.99 -14.27
CA LYS A 433 21.55 25.67 -13.60
C LYS A 433 20.49 26.20 -14.57
N ARG A 434 19.24 25.80 -14.29
CA ARG A 434 17.98 26.24 -14.91
C ARG A 434 17.94 27.74 -15.26
N GLN A 435 17.84 28.02 -16.55
CA GLN A 435 17.44 29.31 -17.09
C GLN A 435 15.94 29.27 -17.44
N ARG A 436 15.29 30.41 -17.21
CA ARG A 436 13.86 30.68 -17.37
C ARG A 436 13.45 30.48 -18.83
N VAL A 437 12.39 29.71 -19.07
CA VAL A 437 11.79 29.46 -20.40
C VAL A 437 11.27 30.78 -20.96
N ASP A 438 11.92 31.24 -22.01
CA ASP A 438 11.48 32.33 -22.87
C ASP A 438 10.96 31.76 -24.19
N GLU A 439 10.14 32.55 -24.85
CA GLU A 439 9.33 32.26 -26.03
C GLU A 439 10.10 31.61 -27.19
N GLN A 440 9.46 30.64 -27.85
CA GLN A 440 9.93 29.88 -29.01
C GLN A 440 10.56 30.77 -30.10
N THR A 441 11.89 30.79 -30.15
CA THR A 441 12.67 31.19 -31.32
C THR A 441 13.16 29.92 -32.00
N GLY A 442 12.31 29.30 -32.82
CA GLY A 442 12.74 28.24 -33.73
C GLY A 442 13.64 28.81 -34.83
N ASP A 443 14.48 27.98 -35.43
CA ASP A 443 15.32 28.38 -36.57
C ASP A 443 14.42 28.97 -37.68
N PRO A 444 14.65 30.21 -38.15
CA PRO A 444 13.82 30.82 -39.20
C PRO A 444 13.76 29.96 -40.47
N ALA A 445 14.78 29.16 -40.76
CA ALA A 445 14.78 28.26 -41.91
C ALA A 445 13.77 27.11 -41.76
N ILE A 446 13.54 26.61 -40.54
CA ILE A 446 12.56 25.55 -40.27
C ILE A 446 11.13 26.11 -40.37
N THR A 447 10.94 27.36 -39.95
CA THR A 447 9.66 28.06 -40.10
C THR A 447 9.31 28.27 -41.57
N GLU A 448 10.29 28.68 -42.39
CA GLU A 448 10.10 28.84 -43.84
C GLU A 448 9.70 27.52 -44.52
N ILE A 449 10.35 26.39 -44.17
CA ILE A 449 10.01 25.08 -44.72
C ILE A 449 8.60 24.65 -44.31
N ALA A 450 8.20 24.91 -43.06
CA ALA A 450 6.88 24.59 -42.56
C ALA A 450 5.78 25.37 -43.30
N GLU A 451 6.00 26.68 -43.52
CA GLU A 451 5.10 27.54 -44.29
C GLU A 451 5.03 27.13 -45.78
N GLU A 452 6.18 26.88 -46.41
CA GLU A 452 6.27 26.48 -47.83
C GLU A 452 5.54 25.15 -48.09
N CYS A 453 5.74 24.15 -47.21
CA CYS A 453 5.20 22.80 -47.40
C CYS A 453 3.83 22.60 -46.72
N ARG A 454 3.28 23.61 -46.02
CA ARG A 454 2.04 23.54 -45.23
C ARG A 454 2.03 22.44 -44.15
N PHE A 455 3.11 22.36 -43.38
CA PHE A 455 3.23 21.48 -42.19
C PHE A 455 3.39 22.33 -40.92
N THR A 456 3.27 21.73 -39.74
CA THR A 456 3.54 22.46 -38.49
C THR A 456 5.04 22.59 -38.23
N VAL A 457 5.47 23.72 -37.64
CA VAL A 457 6.88 23.96 -37.28
C VAL A 457 7.44 22.82 -36.41
N LYS A 458 6.61 22.26 -35.52
CA LYS A 458 6.99 21.16 -34.63
C LYS A 458 7.31 19.86 -35.40
N GLU A 459 6.53 19.53 -36.43
CA GLU A 459 6.78 18.33 -37.25
C GLU A 459 8.06 18.46 -38.07
N VAL A 460 8.32 19.65 -38.64
CA VAL A 460 9.53 19.91 -39.41
C VAL A 460 10.76 19.91 -38.48
N GLN A 461 10.65 20.53 -37.30
CA GLN A 461 11.70 20.53 -36.28
C GLN A 461 12.03 19.12 -35.80
N GLU A 462 11.01 18.32 -35.44
CA GLU A 462 11.22 16.95 -34.96
C GLU A 462 11.88 16.07 -36.03
N TYR A 463 11.50 16.23 -37.30
CA TYR A 463 12.16 15.52 -38.39
C TYR A 463 13.62 15.94 -38.58
N PHE A 464 13.89 17.24 -38.50
CA PHE A 464 15.23 17.81 -38.60
C PHE A 464 16.13 17.28 -37.46
N ASP A 465 15.64 17.31 -36.22
CA ASP A 465 16.37 16.85 -35.04
C ASP A 465 16.61 15.34 -35.06
N LYS A 466 15.64 14.56 -35.56
CA LYS A 466 15.74 13.09 -35.65
C LYS A 466 16.72 12.62 -36.72
N LYS A 467 17.01 13.45 -37.74
CA LYS A 467 18.00 13.15 -38.77
C LYS A 467 19.34 13.78 -38.38
N ALA A 468 20.27 12.94 -37.92
CA ALA A 468 21.65 13.30 -37.57
C ALA A 468 22.46 14.00 -38.69
N SER A 469 21.90 14.19 -39.88
CA SER A 469 22.54 14.91 -40.99
C SER A 469 22.46 16.44 -40.87
N GLY A 470 21.56 17.02 -40.06
CA GLY A 470 21.44 18.48 -39.90
C GLY A 470 21.25 19.27 -41.20
N ASP A 471 20.79 18.61 -42.26
CA ASP A 471 20.79 19.14 -43.63
C ASP A 471 19.40 19.70 -43.97
N LEU A 472 19.30 21.03 -43.97
CA LEU A 472 18.07 21.78 -44.21
C LEU A 472 17.52 21.52 -45.62
N GLU A 473 18.38 21.31 -46.61
CA GLU A 473 17.95 21.15 -48.01
C GLU A 473 17.34 19.76 -48.24
N LYS A 474 17.91 18.73 -47.59
CA LYS A 474 17.29 17.39 -47.55
C LYS A 474 15.93 17.43 -46.85
N THR A 475 15.82 18.18 -45.76
CA THR A 475 14.57 18.36 -45.01
C THR A 475 13.50 19.02 -45.89
N ARG A 476 13.83 20.15 -46.54
CA ARG A 476 12.96 20.85 -47.49
C ARG A 476 12.50 19.94 -48.63
N LYS A 477 13.43 19.21 -49.27
CA LYS A 477 13.12 18.29 -50.37
C LYS A 477 12.19 17.13 -49.94
N ARG A 478 12.32 16.65 -48.71
CA ARG A 478 11.47 15.58 -48.17
C ARG A 478 10.04 16.06 -47.96
N PHE A 479 9.86 17.20 -47.29
CA PHE A 479 8.53 17.76 -47.03
C PHE A 479 7.83 18.18 -48.33
N LYS A 480 8.58 18.69 -49.31
CA LYS A 480 8.04 18.96 -50.66
C LYS A 480 7.51 17.70 -51.35
N LYS A 481 8.28 16.60 -51.31
CA LYS A 481 7.84 15.31 -51.88
C LYS A 481 6.61 14.73 -51.16
N MET A 482 6.52 14.90 -49.83
CA MET A 482 5.34 14.52 -49.06
C MET A 482 4.11 15.32 -49.48
N ARG A 483 4.28 16.63 -49.72
CA ARG A 483 3.19 17.49 -50.17
C ARG A 483 2.68 17.09 -51.56
N GLU A 484 3.59 16.86 -52.52
CA GLU A 484 3.24 16.39 -53.86
C GLU A 484 2.44 15.07 -53.82
N HIS A 485 2.82 14.15 -52.93
CA HIS A 485 2.09 12.89 -52.75
C HIS A 485 0.68 13.10 -52.17
N LEU A 486 0.53 14.02 -51.20
CA LEU A 486 -0.79 14.35 -50.64
C LEU A 486 -1.70 15.04 -51.66
N ASP A 487 -1.14 15.89 -52.51
CA ASP A 487 -1.91 16.57 -53.55
C ASP A 487 -2.30 15.60 -54.69
N SER A 488 -1.47 14.58 -54.99
CA SER A 488 -1.81 13.52 -55.93
C SER A 488 -2.98 12.64 -55.46
N LEU A 489 -3.04 12.32 -54.16
CA LEU A 489 -4.14 11.52 -53.60
C LEU A 489 -5.49 12.25 -53.66
N LYS A 490 -5.48 13.58 -53.56
CA LYS A 490 -6.71 14.38 -53.62
C LYS A 490 -7.34 14.43 -55.01
N LEU A 491 -6.57 14.15 -56.07
CA LEU A 491 -7.08 14.16 -57.44
C LEU A 491 -7.77 12.84 -57.82
N GLU A 492 -7.55 11.76 -57.07
CA GLU A 492 -8.16 10.45 -57.34
C GLU A 492 -9.56 10.29 -56.72
N ASP A 493 -9.94 11.17 -55.79
CA ASP A 493 -11.24 11.11 -55.09
C ASP A 493 -12.33 12.00 -55.74
N ASP A 494 -12.01 12.77 -56.79
CA ASP A 494 -12.92 13.70 -57.49
C ASP A 494 -13.35 13.21 -58.91
N ASP A 495 -12.96 12.01 -59.35
CA ASP A 495 -13.44 11.28 -60.55
C ASP A 495 -14.26 10.05 -60.15
#